data_AF-A0A803R935-F1
#
_entry.id   AF-A0A803R935-F1
#
_cell.length_a   1.000
_cell.length_b   1.000
_cell.length_c   1.000
_cell.angle_alpha   90.00
_cell.angle_beta   90.00
_cell.angle_gamma   90.00
#
_symmetry.space_group_name_H-M   'P 1'
#
loop_
_entity.id
_entity.type
_entity.pdbx_description
1 polymer ?
#
loop_
_entity_poly.entity_id
_entity_poly.type
_entity_poly.pdbx_seq_one_letter_code
_entity_poly.pdbx_strand_id
1 'polypeptide(L)'
;MKIGFVDPYAIFVDAMNNPQKYGLEEISKGCCGTGTIEYGDSCKGMDTCKDPSKYVFWDAVHPTEKMYKIIADNAVAAANKNLFMK
;
A
#
# COMPACT_ATOMS: atom_id res chain seq x y z
N MET A 1 0.33 -29.94 -0.62
CA MET A 1 -0.21 -28.56 -0.53
C MET A 1 0.91 -27.61 -0.91
N LYS A 2 0.67 -26.63 -1.78
CA LYS A 2 1.65 -25.58 -2.11
C LYS A 2 1.27 -24.32 -1.34
N ILE A 3 2.24 -23.73 -0.63
CA ILE A 3 2.02 -22.56 0.22
C ILE A 3 2.87 -21.42 -0.33
N GLY A 4 2.24 -20.28 -0.60
CA GLY A 4 2.93 -19.01 -0.83
C GLY A 4 2.89 -18.18 0.44
N PHE A 5 4.06 -17.75 0.92
CA PHE A 5 4.16 -16.81 2.03
C PHE A 5 4.44 -15.41 1.50
N VAL A 6 3.74 -14.42 2.06
CA VAL A 6 3.91 -13.00 1.75
C VAL A 6 4.02 -12.27 3.08
N ASP A 7 5.10 -11.52 3.26
CA ASP A 7 5.30 -10.65 4.42
C ASP A 7 4.90 -9.21 4.04
N PRO A 8 3.65 -8.80 4.29
CA PRO A 8 3.22 -7.43 3.98
C PRO A 8 4.00 -6.40 4.79
N TYR A 9 4.40 -6.71 6.03
CA TYR A 9 5.11 -5.77 6.89
C TYR A 9 6.46 -5.40 6.28
N ALA A 10 7.23 -6.38 5.82
CA ALA A 10 8.48 -6.12 5.11
C ALA A 10 8.28 -5.28 3.84
N ILE A 11 7.18 -5.51 3.09
CA ILE A 11 6.83 -4.73 1.90
C ILE A 11 6.54 -3.27 2.28
N PHE A 12 5.77 -3.02 3.34
CA PHE A 12 5.52 -1.66 3.84
C PHE A 12 6.81 -0.97 4.27
N VAL A 13 7.65 -1.65 5.06
CA VAL A 13 8.92 -1.09 5.53
C VAL A 13 9.82 -0.69 4.36
N ASP A 14 9.95 -1.53 3.34
CA ASP A 14 10.75 -1.18 2.14
C ASP A 14 10.12 -0.02 1.35
N ALA A 15 8.79 -0.01 1.18
CA ALA A 15 8.10 1.08 0.49
C ALA A 15 8.20 2.41 1.23
N MET A 16 8.15 2.41 2.57
CA MET A 16 8.27 3.61 3.39
C MET A 16 9.71 4.11 3.49
N ASN A 17 10.70 3.21 3.56
CA ASN A 17 12.12 3.59 3.59
C ASN A 17 12.65 4.00 2.21
N ASN A 18 12.07 3.44 1.13
CA ASN A 18 12.50 3.67 -0.26
C ASN A 18 11.32 4.09 -1.18
N PRO A 19 10.56 5.14 -0.86
CA PRO A 19 9.29 5.44 -1.55
C PRO A 19 9.45 5.71 -3.05
N GLN A 20 10.57 6.34 -3.44
CA GLN A 20 10.88 6.62 -4.85
C GLN A 20 11.02 5.36 -5.70
N LYS A 21 11.50 4.24 -5.14
CA LYS A 21 11.59 2.93 -5.83
C LYS A 21 10.21 2.46 -6.30
N TYR A 22 9.15 2.88 -5.60
CA TYR A 22 7.78 2.50 -5.86
C TYR A 22 6.96 3.60 -6.55
N GLY A 23 7.56 4.76 -6.79
CA GLY A 23 6.87 5.96 -7.29
C GLY A 23 5.96 6.63 -6.26
N LEU A 24 6.20 6.35 -4.96
CA LEU A 24 5.51 6.97 -3.82
C LEU A 24 6.31 8.20 -3.35
N GLU A 25 5.63 9.12 -2.67
CA GLU A 25 6.18 10.38 -2.17
C GLU A 25 5.77 10.64 -0.71
N GLU A 26 4.48 10.45 -0.36
CA GLU A 26 3.98 10.63 1.00
C GLU A 26 3.81 9.29 1.72
N ILE A 27 4.45 9.17 2.88
CA ILE A 27 4.52 7.94 3.68
C ILE A 27 3.95 8.08 5.09
N SER A 28 3.70 9.33 5.54
CA SER A 28 3.44 9.67 6.94
C SER A 28 1.97 9.97 7.25
N LYS A 29 1.16 10.24 6.23
CA LYS A 29 -0.27 10.55 6.36
C LYS A 29 -1.08 9.96 5.21
N GLY A 30 -2.38 9.78 5.46
CA GLY A 30 -3.37 9.44 4.45
C GLY A 30 -3.63 10.57 3.45
N CYS A 31 -4.17 10.20 2.29
CA CYS A 31 -4.62 11.12 1.26
C CYS A 31 -5.90 11.89 1.65
N CYS A 32 -6.78 11.29 2.46
CA CYS A 32 -8.06 11.86 2.84
C CYS A 32 -8.01 12.71 4.12
N GLY A 33 -8.70 13.86 4.11
CA GLY A 33 -8.84 14.73 5.27
C GLY A 33 -7.49 15.26 5.74
N THR A 34 -7.25 15.24 7.04
CA THR A 34 -5.89 15.55 7.56
C THR A 34 -4.91 14.41 7.29
N GLY A 35 -5.42 13.19 7.07
CA GLY A 35 -4.65 11.98 6.84
C GLY A 35 -4.08 11.38 8.12
N THR A 36 -4.46 11.88 9.30
CA THR A 36 -3.84 11.49 10.58
C THR A 36 -4.77 10.71 11.50
N ILE A 37 -6.07 10.97 11.42
CA ILE A 37 -7.07 10.37 12.30
C ILE A 37 -8.29 9.85 11.55
N GLU A 38 -8.54 10.35 10.34
CA GLU A 38 -9.71 9.99 9.55
C GLU A 38 -9.52 8.61 8.94
N TYR A 39 -10.53 7.77 9.09
CA TYR A 39 -10.67 6.48 8.42
C TYR A 39 -12.14 6.17 8.17
N GLY A 40 -12.42 5.47 7.07
CA GLY A 40 -13.78 5.07 6.69
C GLY A 40 -14.76 6.26 6.63
N ASP A 41 -15.78 6.25 7.48
CA ASP A 41 -16.86 7.26 7.46
C ASP A 41 -16.40 8.67 7.82
N SER A 42 -15.37 8.82 8.66
CA SER A 42 -14.84 10.15 9.03
C SER A 42 -14.11 10.86 7.88
N CYS A 43 -13.77 10.14 6.82
CA CYS A 43 -13.21 10.67 5.59
C CYS A 43 -14.31 11.16 4.62
N LYS A 44 -15.60 10.83 4.84
CA LYS A 44 -16.69 11.24 3.95
C LYS A 44 -16.87 12.75 3.95
N GLY A 45 -16.90 13.34 2.76
CA GLY A 45 -17.11 14.78 2.56
C GLY A 45 -15.88 15.64 2.89
N MET A 46 -14.74 15.02 3.19
CA MET A 46 -13.46 15.71 3.36
C MET A 46 -12.75 15.87 2.03
N ASP A 47 -11.87 16.87 1.95
CA ASP A 47 -10.95 17.01 0.82
C ASP A 47 -9.97 15.84 0.75
N THR A 48 -9.49 15.56 -0.46
CA THR A 48 -8.48 14.53 -0.72
C THR A 48 -7.23 15.14 -1.35
N CYS A 49 -6.12 14.42 -1.24
CA CYS A 49 -4.89 14.76 -1.93
C CYS A 49 -5.08 14.77 -3.47
N LYS A 50 -4.23 15.53 -4.18
CA LYS A 50 -4.34 15.69 -5.64
C LYS A 50 -4.05 14.40 -6.43
N ASP A 51 -3.12 13.59 -5.93
CA ASP A 51 -2.71 12.36 -6.59
C ASP A 51 -2.52 11.23 -5.55
N PRO A 52 -3.56 10.39 -5.34
CA PRO A 52 -3.49 9.26 -4.42
C PRO A 52 -2.43 8.22 -4.81
N SER A 53 -1.97 8.19 -6.07
CA SER A 53 -0.94 7.25 -6.50
C SER A 53 0.45 7.54 -5.91
N LYS A 54 0.62 8.73 -5.31
CA LYS A 54 1.85 9.15 -4.63
C LYS A 54 1.86 8.84 -3.13
N TYR A 55 0.78 8.33 -2.57
CA TYR A 55 0.62 8.11 -1.13
C TYR A 55 0.70 6.62 -0.81
N VAL A 56 1.34 6.27 0.32
CA VAL A 56 1.27 4.91 0.88
C VAL A 56 -0.15 4.62 1.37
N PHE A 57 -0.77 5.58 2.06
CA PHE A 57 -2.06 5.43 2.73
C PHE A 57 -3.16 6.28 2.09
N TRP A 58 -4.35 5.71 1.95
CA TRP A 58 -5.57 6.41 1.55
C TRP A 58 -6.14 7.22 2.71
N ASP A 59 -6.29 6.58 3.86
CA ASP A 59 -6.75 7.19 5.12
C ASP A 59 -5.73 6.92 6.24
N ALA A 60 -6.07 7.10 7.51
CA ALA A 60 -5.12 6.93 8.61
C ALA A 60 -4.57 5.49 8.76
N VAL A 61 -5.21 4.48 8.17
CA VAL A 61 -4.83 3.07 8.37
C VAL A 61 -4.85 2.21 7.09
N HIS A 62 -5.64 2.58 6.09
CA HIS A 62 -5.79 1.81 4.85
C HIS A 62 -4.81 2.27 3.77
N PRO A 63 -4.17 1.35 3.04
CA PRO A 63 -3.30 1.67 1.91
C PRO A 63 -4.06 2.29 0.73
N THR A 64 -3.35 3.03 -0.11
CA THR A 64 -3.88 3.44 -1.42
C THR A 64 -3.96 2.26 -2.38
N GLU A 65 -4.69 2.41 -3.49
CA GLU A 65 -4.70 1.43 -4.58
C GLU A 65 -3.28 1.12 -5.08
N LYS A 66 -2.42 2.14 -5.18
CA LYS A 66 -1.02 1.98 -5.58
C LYS A 66 -0.28 1.04 -4.63
N MET A 67 -0.43 1.23 -3.32
CA MET A 67 0.23 0.39 -2.33
C MET A 67 -0.36 -1.03 -2.29
N TYR A 68 -1.69 -1.17 -2.42
CA TYR A 68 -2.31 -2.49 -2.60
C TYR A 68 -1.81 -3.23 -3.83
N LYS A 69 -1.61 -2.54 -4.96
CA LYS A 69 -1.03 -3.13 -6.16
C LYS A 69 0.38 -3.67 -5.93
N ILE A 70 1.23 -2.93 -5.20
CA ILE A 70 2.58 -3.39 -4.86
C ILE A 70 2.53 -4.69 -4.03
N ILE A 71 1.63 -4.77 -3.06
CA ILE A 71 1.44 -5.98 -2.23
C ILE A 71 0.93 -7.14 -3.09
N ALA A 72 -0.06 -6.90 -3.95
CA ALA A 72 -0.63 -7.91 -4.84
C ALA A 72 0.42 -8.46 -5.82
N ASP A 73 1.25 -7.59 -6.42
CA ASP A 73 2.31 -8.01 -7.34
C ASP A 73 3.34 -8.91 -6.63
N ASN A 74 3.69 -8.62 -5.37
CA ASN A 74 4.54 -9.50 -4.54
C ASN A 74 3.85 -10.83 -4.23
N ALA A 75 2.55 -10.81 -3.93
CA ALA A 75 1.79 -12.03 -3.65
C ALA A 75 1.69 -12.94 -4.88
N VAL A 76 1.42 -12.37 -6.06
CA VAL A 76 1.41 -13.10 -7.33
C VAL A 76 2.78 -13.68 -7.64
N ALA A 77 3.86 -12.92 -7.43
CA ALA A 77 5.22 -13.42 -7.61
C ALA A 77 5.55 -14.60 -6.67
N ALA A 78 5.15 -14.51 -5.39
CA ALA A 78 5.33 -15.59 -4.42
C ALA A 78 4.50 -16.84 -4.77
N ALA A 79 3.27 -16.65 -5.24
CA ALA A 79 2.43 -17.75 -5.71
C ALA A 79 3.05 -18.43 -6.95
N ASN A 80 3.51 -17.65 -7.92
CA ASN A 80 4.06 -18.16 -9.18
C ASN A 80 5.36 -18.97 -8.98
N LYS A 81 6.26 -18.51 -8.10
CA LYS A 81 7.48 -19.25 -7.73
C LYS A 81 7.13 -20.64 -7.19
N ASN A 82 6.12 -20.74 -6.34
CA ASN A 82 5.73 -22.02 -5.72
C ASN A 82 4.87 -22.90 -6.64
N LEU A 83 4.12 -22.29 -7.57
CA LEU A 83 3.20 -23.01 -8.45
C LEU A 83 3.88 -23.53 -9.73
N PHE A 84 4.85 -22.83 -10.30
CA PHE A 84 5.38 -23.12 -11.64
C PHE A 84 6.90 -23.30 -11.76
N MET A 85 7.69 -22.91 -10.76
CA MET A 85 9.12 -23.27 -10.73
C MET A 85 9.27 -24.64 -10.04
N LYS A 86 9.39 -25.69 -10.86
CA LYS A 86 10.11 -26.92 -10.49
C LYS A 86 11.60 -26.67 -10.62
#